data_AF-A0A8T6HVQ3-F1
#
_entry.id   AF-A0A8T6HVQ3-F1
#
_cell.length_a   1.000
_cell.length_b   1.000
_cell.length_c   1.000
_cell.angle_alpha   90.00
_cell.angle_beta   90.00
_cell.angle_gamma   90.00
#
_symmetry.space_group_name_H-M   'P 1'
#
loop_
_entity.id
_entity.type
_entity.pdbx_description
1 polymer ?
#
loop_
_entity_poly.entity_id
_entity_poly.type
_entity_poly.pdbx_seq_one_letter_code
_entity_poly.pdbx_strand_id
1 'polypeptide(L)'
;MTTPRKLLVDPVHECDYHLASRCVRRSHLCGFDAPARRDFSHRRTWLPERLRLLVPAFAVDLYAYAVMSNHFHLAVRHDPLACRAWDDDEVAARWLDAFPPTVAGAVAEELKPERRELMLGDPGRVARARATLGSLSHFMKHL
;
A
#
# COMPACT_ATOMS: atom_id res chain seq x y z
N MET A 1 17.38 5.58 17.63
CA MET A 1 16.54 6.53 16.86
C MET A 1 15.98 5.81 15.66
N THR A 2 14.76 6.14 15.23
CA THR A 2 14.22 5.65 13.95
C THR A 2 14.85 6.43 12.79
N THR A 3 15.40 5.72 11.80
CA THR A 3 15.96 6.35 10.60
C THR A 3 14.84 6.52 9.56
N PRO A 4 14.67 7.72 8.96
CA PRO A 4 13.68 7.91 7.90
C PRO A 4 13.91 6.95 6.72
N ARG A 5 12.84 6.33 6.19
CA ARG A 5 12.95 5.36 5.08
C ARG A 5 13.67 5.92 3.84
N LYS A 6 13.56 7.22 3.57
CA LYS A 6 14.28 7.88 2.47
C LYS A 6 15.81 7.78 2.56
N LEU A 7 16.35 7.47 3.74
CA LEU A 7 17.79 7.24 3.97
C LEU A 7 18.15 5.75 3.97
N LEU A 8 17.16 4.87 3.91
CA LEU A 8 17.33 3.41 3.97
C LEU A 8 16.97 2.72 2.65
N VAL A 9 16.08 3.33 1.87
CA VAL A 9 15.59 2.80 0.59
C VAL A 9 16.45 3.35 -0.53
N ASP A 10 17.05 2.47 -1.31
CA ASP A 10 17.82 2.81 -2.50
C ASP A 10 16.89 3.43 -3.57
N PRO A 11 17.20 4.63 -4.10
CA PRO A 11 16.37 5.30 -5.09
C PRO A 11 16.68 4.91 -6.55
N VAL A 12 17.68 4.06 -6.78
CA VAL A 12 18.21 3.71 -8.10
C VAL A 12 18.13 2.20 -8.36
N HIS A 13 18.45 1.37 -7.37
CA HIS A 13 18.55 -0.07 -7.53
C HIS A 13 17.36 -0.79 -6.92
N GLU A 14 16.95 -1.85 -7.60
CA GLU A 14 16.04 -2.84 -7.04
C GLU A 14 16.67 -3.52 -5.82
N CYS A 15 15.92 -3.63 -4.73
CA CYS A 15 16.40 -4.21 -3.48
C CYS A 15 15.30 -4.98 -2.75
N ASP A 16 15.71 -5.98 -1.98
CA ASP A 16 14.83 -6.72 -1.07
C ASP A 16 14.79 -6.03 0.30
N TYR A 17 13.58 -5.85 0.84
CA TYR A 17 13.35 -5.17 2.12
C TYR A 17 12.50 -6.02 3.05
N HIS A 18 12.87 -5.99 4.33
CA HIS A 18 12.03 -6.45 5.42
C HIS A 18 11.29 -5.25 6.03
N LEU A 19 9.98 -5.20 5.82
CA LEU A 19 9.11 -4.14 6.35
C LEU A 19 8.37 -4.63 7.58
N ALA A 20 8.29 -3.80 8.61
CA ALA A 20 7.53 -4.10 9.81
C ALA A 20 6.80 -2.86 10.33
N SER A 21 5.63 -3.07 10.89
CA SER A 21 4.90 -2.06 11.66
C SER A 21 4.30 -2.69 12.90
N ARG A 22 4.37 -1.97 14.02
CA ARG A 22 3.98 -2.46 15.34
C ARG A 22 3.11 -1.44 16.05
N CYS A 23 2.06 -1.94 16.69
CA CYS A 23 1.24 -1.17 17.63
C CYS A 23 2.08 -0.77 18.85
N VAL A 24 2.04 0.50 19.22
CA VAL A 24 2.68 1.04 20.42
C VAL A 24 1.73 0.95 21.63
N ARG A 25 2.23 1.29 22.83
CA ARG A 25 1.42 1.35 24.06
C ARG A 25 0.68 0.06 24.42
N ARG A 26 1.28 -1.10 24.08
CA ARG A 26 0.70 -2.44 24.30
C ARG A 26 -0.67 -2.64 23.61
N SER A 27 -0.99 -1.87 22.57
CA SER A 27 -2.22 -2.07 21.81
C SER A 27 -2.13 -3.30 20.91
N HIS A 28 -3.30 -3.84 20.57
CA HIS A 28 -3.45 -5.00 19.69
C HIS A 28 -3.90 -4.59 18.29
N LEU A 29 -3.20 -5.09 17.28
CA LEU A 29 -3.62 -5.09 15.89
C LEU A 29 -4.80 -6.05 15.71
N CYS A 30 -4.64 -7.29 16.21
CA CYS A 30 -5.63 -8.34 16.15
C CYS A 30 -5.47 -9.33 17.33
N GLY A 31 -6.38 -10.30 17.44
CA GLY A 31 -6.39 -11.28 18.52
C GLY A 31 -6.98 -10.75 19.81
N PHE A 32 -6.93 -11.57 20.87
CA PHE A 32 -7.48 -11.24 22.18
C PHE A 32 -6.54 -10.33 22.97
N ASP A 33 -7.05 -9.16 23.37
CA ASP A 33 -6.43 -8.24 24.31
C ASP A 33 -6.95 -8.57 25.72
N ALA A 34 -6.14 -9.27 26.51
CA ALA A 34 -6.53 -9.72 27.84
C ALA A 34 -6.76 -8.54 28.83
N PRO A 35 -5.88 -7.53 28.91
CA PRO A 35 -6.13 -6.33 29.71
C PRO A 35 -7.43 -5.61 29.36
N ALA A 36 -7.74 -5.45 28.08
CA ALA A 36 -8.97 -4.78 27.64
C ALA A 36 -10.21 -5.70 27.62
N ARG A 37 -10.01 -7.01 27.79
CA ARG A 37 -11.02 -8.08 27.63
C ARG A 37 -11.78 -7.99 26.30
N ARG A 38 -11.06 -7.69 25.20
CA ARG A 38 -11.64 -7.46 23.87
C ARG A 38 -10.95 -8.32 22.83
N ASP A 39 -11.73 -8.90 21.92
CA ASP A 39 -11.21 -9.68 20.80
C ASP A 39 -11.20 -8.86 19.51
N PHE A 40 -10.02 -8.72 18.93
CA PHE A 40 -9.77 -8.04 17.66
C PHE A 40 -9.42 -9.01 16.53
N SER A 41 -9.66 -10.32 16.69
CA SER A 41 -9.34 -11.35 15.70
C SER A 41 -9.95 -11.07 14.32
N HIS A 42 -11.12 -10.42 14.26
CA HIS A 42 -11.77 -9.98 13.02
C HIS A 42 -10.88 -9.08 12.14
N ARG A 43 -9.89 -8.39 12.71
CA ARG A 43 -8.98 -7.50 11.97
C ARG A 43 -7.83 -8.21 11.28
N ARG A 44 -7.61 -9.50 11.58
CA ARG A 44 -6.47 -10.26 11.04
C ARG A 44 -6.50 -10.34 9.51
N THR A 45 -7.69 -10.35 8.91
CA THR A 45 -7.87 -10.43 7.45
C THR A 45 -7.69 -9.10 6.74
N TRP A 46 -7.81 -7.98 7.46
CA TRP A 46 -7.77 -6.64 6.86
C TRP A 46 -6.42 -6.35 6.18
N LEU A 47 -5.31 -6.77 6.78
CA LEU A 47 -3.98 -6.57 6.19
C LEU A 47 -3.81 -7.40 4.90
N PRO A 48 -4.05 -8.73 4.87
CA PRO A 48 -4.03 -9.50 3.63
C PRO A 48 -4.97 -8.95 2.54
N GLU A 49 -6.18 -8.54 2.90
CA GLU A 49 -7.14 -7.92 1.96
C GLU A 49 -6.58 -6.63 1.37
N ARG A 50 -5.95 -5.80 2.20
CA ARG A 50 -5.33 -4.55 1.75
C ARG A 50 -4.09 -4.81 0.88
N LEU A 51 -3.25 -5.77 1.23
CA LEU A 51 -2.09 -6.20 0.42
C LEU A 51 -2.52 -6.67 -0.96
N ARG A 52 -3.63 -7.41 -1.07
CA ARG A 52 -4.18 -7.88 -2.35
C ARG A 52 -4.50 -6.74 -3.31
N LEU A 53 -4.91 -5.57 -2.79
CA LEU A 53 -5.19 -4.39 -3.60
C LEU A 53 -3.93 -3.60 -3.94
N LEU A 54 -3.01 -3.46 -2.98
CA LEU A 54 -1.85 -2.57 -3.15
C LEU A 54 -0.68 -3.21 -3.89
N VAL A 55 -0.38 -4.48 -3.66
CA VAL A 55 0.80 -5.14 -4.25
C VAL A 55 0.76 -5.10 -5.79
N PRO A 56 -0.35 -5.45 -6.47
CA PRO A 56 -0.39 -5.39 -7.93
C PRO A 56 -0.25 -3.98 -8.51
N ALA A 57 -0.65 -2.96 -7.74
CA ALA A 57 -0.67 -1.57 -8.20
C ALA A 57 0.68 -0.87 -8.03
N PHE A 58 1.41 -1.18 -6.96
CA PHE A 58 2.69 -0.53 -6.63
C PHE A 58 3.88 -1.22 -7.30
N ALA A 59 5.01 -0.53 -7.35
CA ALA A 59 6.30 -1.08 -7.83
C ALA A 59 6.96 -2.01 -6.78
N VAL A 60 6.19 -2.95 -6.23
CA VAL A 60 6.59 -3.81 -5.12
C VAL A 60 6.10 -5.22 -5.37
N ASP A 61 6.99 -6.20 -5.24
CA ASP A 61 6.61 -7.62 -5.19
C ASP A 61 6.62 -8.11 -3.75
N LEU A 62 5.61 -8.89 -3.36
CA LEU A 62 5.49 -9.46 -2.02
C LEU A 62 5.86 -10.95 -2.06
N TYR A 63 6.90 -11.33 -1.31
CA TYR A 63 7.29 -12.74 -1.16
C TYR A 63 6.53 -13.44 -0.05
N ALA A 64 6.44 -12.79 1.10
CA ALA A 64 5.83 -13.36 2.28
C ALA A 64 5.34 -12.27 3.22
N TYR A 65 4.34 -12.60 4.03
CA TYR A 65 3.89 -11.76 5.13
C TYR A 65 3.58 -12.60 6.36
N ALA A 66 3.69 -11.98 7.54
CA ALA A 66 3.26 -12.55 8.80
C ALA A 66 2.46 -11.52 9.60
N VAL A 67 1.29 -11.94 10.10
CA VAL A 67 0.41 -11.09 10.93
C VAL A 67 0.39 -11.64 12.35
N MET A 68 0.89 -10.85 13.29
CA MET A 68 0.88 -11.15 14.71
C MET A 68 -0.15 -10.28 15.44
N SER A 69 -0.36 -10.53 16.73
CA SER A 69 -1.38 -9.83 17.52
C SER A 69 -1.14 -8.33 17.63
N ASN A 70 0.10 -7.85 17.58
CA ASN A 70 0.44 -6.44 17.75
C ASN A 70 1.37 -5.87 16.67
N HIS A 71 1.70 -6.63 15.63
CA HIS A 71 2.55 -6.18 14.53
C HIS A 71 2.41 -7.08 13.31
N PHE A 72 2.98 -6.64 12.20
CA PHE A 72 3.15 -7.46 11.01
C PHE A 72 4.55 -7.31 10.43
N HIS A 73 4.92 -8.27 9.60
CA HIS A 73 6.15 -8.32 8.84
C HIS A 73 5.85 -8.61 7.37
N LEU A 74 6.55 -7.95 6.45
CA LEU A 74 6.51 -8.20 5.00
C LEU A 74 7.94 -8.40 4.49
N ALA A 75 8.15 -9.43 3.69
CA ALA A 75 9.35 -9.58 2.86
C ALA A 75 8.97 -9.18 1.44
N VAL A 76 9.57 -8.10 0.93
CA VAL A 76 9.23 -7.52 -0.37
C VAL A 76 10.48 -7.27 -1.20
N ARG A 77 10.29 -7.23 -2.52
CA ARG A 77 11.23 -6.61 -3.46
C ARG A 77 10.63 -5.29 -3.93
N HIS A 78 11.44 -4.24 -4.01
CA HIS A 78 11.01 -2.93 -4.48
C HIS A 78 11.95 -2.47 -5.60
N ASP A 79 11.36 -2.12 -6.75
CA ASP A 79 12.06 -1.48 -7.86
C ASP A 79 11.60 0.00 -7.95
N PRO A 80 12.46 0.97 -7.56
CA PRO A 80 12.11 2.38 -7.60
C PRO A 80 11.94 2.93 -9.03
N LEU A 81 12.42 2.22 -10.06
CA LEU A 81 12.42 2.65 -11.45
C LEU A 81 11.33 2.00 -12.29
N ALA A 82 10.76 0.86 -11.87
CA ALA A 82 9.68 0.17 -12.57
C ALA A 82 8.53 1.12 -12.96
N CYS A 83 8.17 2.06 -12.07
CA CYS A 83 7.10 3.00 -12.34
C CYS A 83 7.36 3.98 -13.48
N ARG A 84 8.60 4.07 -13.99
CA ARG A 84 8.95 4.92 -15.13
C ARG A 84 8.64 4.28 -16.47
N ALA A 85 8.51 2.96 -16.51
CA ALA A 85 8.22 2.21 -17.73
C ALA A 85 6.72 2.18 -18.07
N TRP A 86 5.85 2.41 -17.08
CA TRP A 86 4.40 2.43 -17.30
C TRP A 86 4.02 3.62 -18.20
N ASP A 87 3.02 3.48 -19.05
CA ASP A 87 2.42 4.64 -19.68
C ASP A 87 1.42 5.32 -18.71
N ASP A 88 0.87 6.46 -19.12
CA ASP A 88 -0.05 7.21 -18.28
C ASP A 88 -1.39 6.48 -18.07
N ASP A 89 -1.75 5.64 -19.04
CA ASP A 89 -2.93 4.79 -19.10
C ASP A 89 -2.87 3.68 -18.04
N GLU A 90 -1.72 3.02 -17.93
CA GLU A 90 -1.37 2.02 -16.93
C GLU A 90 -1.28 2.65 -15.53
N VAL A 91 -0.66 3.82 -15.38
CA VAL A 91 -0.62 4.54 -14.10
C VAL A 91 -2.03 4.85 -13.59
N ALA A 92 -2.92 5.30 -14.47
CA ALA A 92 -4.30 5.57 -14.10
C ALA A 92 -5.06 4.30 -13.70
N ALA A 93 -4.86 3.19 -14.43
CA ALA A 93 -5.46 1.91 -14.08
C ALA A 93 -4.99 1.40 -12.71
N ARG A 94 -3.67 1.33 -12.49
CA ARG A 94 -3.06 0.93 -11.21
C ARG A 94 -3.54 1.81 -10.05
N TRP A 95 -3.66 3.12 -10.28
CA TRP A 95 -4.16 4.04 -9.27
C TRP A 95 -5.61 3.74 -8.87
N LEU A 96 -6.49 3.50 -9.85
CA LEU A 96 -7.90 3.20 -9.60
C LEU A 96 -8.13 1.83 -8.97
N ASP A 97 -7.21 0.88 -9.16
CA ASP A 97 -7.25 -0.41 -8.47
C ASP A 97 -6.82 -0.28 -7.01
N ALA A 98 -5.79 0.52 -6.71
CA ALA A 98 -5.34 0.77 -5.34
C ALA A 98 -6.29 1.68 -4.55
N PHE A 99 -6.90 2.66 -5.24
CA PHE A 99 -7.72 3.73 -4.69
C PHE A 99 -9.01 3.91 -5.50
N PRO A 100 -9.90 2.90 -5.49
CA PRO A 100 -11.12 2.97 -6.25
C PRO A 100 -12.04 4.08 -5.71
N PRO A 101 -12.85 4.72 -6.57
CA PRO A 101 -13.85 5.67 -6.13
C PRO A 101 -14.86 4.98 -5.20
N THR A 102 -15.21 5.66 -4.12
CA THR A 102 -16.19 5.16 -3.14
C THR A 102 -17.35 6.12 -2.97
N VAL A 103 -18.57 5.60 -2.97
CA VAL A 103 -19.82 6.35 -2.70
C VAL A 103 -20.50 5.68 -1.50
N ALA A 104 -20.82 6.47 -0.47
CA ALA A 104 -21.44 5.97 0.77
C ALA A 104 -20.70 4.78 1.42
N GLY A 105 -19.37 4.70 1.26
CA GLY A 105 -18.54 3.64 1.85
C GLY A 105 -18.43 2.35 1.02
N ALA A 106 -19.10 2.27 -0.14
CA ALA A 106 -18.96 1.18 -1.08
C ALA A 106 -18.12 1.61 -2.29
N VAL A 107 -17.41 0.66 -2.91
CA VAL A 107 -16.70 0.89 -4.16
C VAL A 107 -17.70 1.07 -5.30
N ALA A 108 -17.54 2.16 -6.05
CA ALA A 108 -18.37 2.53 -7.19
C ALA A 108 -17.59 2.28 -8.49
N GLU A 109 -17.49 1.01 -8.90
CA GLU A 109 -16.74 0.58 -10.10
C GLU A 109 -17.19 1.31 -11.38
N GLU A 110 -18.47 1.67 -11.47
CA GLU A 110 -19.07 2.42 -12.56
C GLU A 110 -18.47 3.82 -12.76
N LEU A 111 -17.85 4.39 -11.71
CA LEU A 111 -17.19 5.70 -11.78
C LEU A 111 -15.74 5.60 -12.25
N LYS A 112 -15.14 4.40 -12.35
CA LYS A 112 -13.75 4.26 -12.78
C LYS A 112 -13.48 4.85 -14.17
N PRO A 113 -14.33 4.66 -15.21
CA PRO A 113 -14.09 5.24 -16.53
C PRO A 113 -14.01 6.77 -16.50
N GLU A 114 -14.96 7.44 -15.83
CA GLU A 114 -14.97 8.90 -15.70
C GLU A 114 -13.75 9.40 -14.89
N ARG A 115 -13.43 8.73 -13.78
CA ARG A 115 -12.26 9.07 -12.96
C ARG A 115 -10.94 8.92 -13.71
N ARG A 116 -10.87 7.92 -14.58
CA ARG A 116 -9.72 7.67 -15.43
C ARG A 116 -9.52 8.78 -16.45
N GLU A 117 -10.59 9.18 -17.14
CA GLU A 117 -10.55 10.29 -18.09
C GLU A 117 -10.13 11.60 -17.41
N LEU A 118 -10.70 11.90 -16.23
CA LEU A 118 -10.31 13.07 -15.42
C LEU A 118 -8.86 13.02 -14.93
N MET A 119 -8.29 11.84 -14.77
CA MET A 119 -6.90 11.68 -14.37
C MET A 119 -5.97 11.87 -15.57
N LEU A 120 -6.30 11.26 -16.72
CA LEU A 120 -5.52 11.39 -17.96
C LEU A 120 -5.57 12.82 -18.54
N GLY A 121 -6.64 13.57 -18.27
CA GLY A 121 -6.72 14.99 -18.61
C GLY A 121 -5.83 15.93 -17.77
N ASP A 122 -5.17 15.43 -16.71
CA ASP A 122 -4.28 16.21 -15.85
C ASP A 122 -2.91 15.52 -15.72
N PRO A 123 -1.92 15.89 -16.54
CA PRO A 123 -0.57 15.30 -16.48
C PRO A 123 0.08 15.41 -15.10
N GLY A 124 -0.25 16.45 -14.33
CA GLY A 124 0.23 16.63 -12.97
C GLY A 124 -0.33 15.58 -12.01
N ARG A 125 -1.59 15.15 -12.18
CA ARG A 125 -2.17 14.03 -11.41
C ARG A 125 -1.49 12.73 -11.75
N VAL A 126 -1.30 12.44 -13.04
CA VAL A 126 -0.63 11.20 -13.46
C VAL A 126 0.80 11.15 -12.93
N ALA A 127 1.56 12.23 -13.03
CA ALA A 127 2.92 12.31 -12.49
C ALA A 127 2.97 12.06 -10.97
N ARG A 128 2.04 12.64 -10.20
CA ARG A 128 1.93 12.39 -8.75
C ARG A 128 1.54 10.95 -8.43
N ALA A 129 0.60 10.38 -9.18
CA ALA A 129 0.19 8.99 -9.01
C ALA A 129 1.36 8.04 -9.29
N ARG A 130 2.08 8.24 -10.40
CA ARG A 130 3.29 7.49 -10.77
C ARG A 130 4.35 7.54 -9.66
N ALA A 131 4.64 8.73 -9.14
CA ALA A 131 5.59 8.90 -8.03
C ALA A 131 5.12 8.21 -6.73
N THR A 132 3.81 8.18 -6.49
CA THR A 132 3.22 7.50 -5.32
C THR A 132 3.33 5.98 -5.47
N LEU A 133 2.88 5.43 -6.60
CA LEU A 133 2.88 3.99 -6.88
C LEU A 133 4.30 3.41 -6.96
N GLY A 134 5.29 4.21 -7.35
CA GLY A 134 6.71 3.84 -7.34
C GLY A 134 7.40 3.88 -5.97
N SER A 135 6.75 4.38 -4.92
CA SER A 135 7.40 4.69 -3.65
C SER A 135 7.06 3.68 -2.55
N LEU A 136 8.08 2.98 -2.06
CA LEU A 136 7.95 2.06 -0.91
C LEU A 136 7.43 2.77 0.36
N SER A 137 7.74 4.06 0.51
CA SER A 137 7.21 4.85 1.64
C SER A 137 5.72 5.14 1.50
N HIS A 138 5.23 5.35 0.29
CA HIS A 138 3.79 5.51 0.03
C HIS A 138 3.05 4.18 0.12
N PHE A 139 3.65 3.09 -0.35
CA PHE A 139 3.12 1.73 -0.14
C PHE A 139 2.85 1.48 1.36
N MET A 140 3.86 1.72 2.21
CA MET A 140 3.73 1.59 3.67
C MET A 140 2.80 2.62 4.32
N LYS A 141 2.47 3.73 3.65
CA LYS A 141 1.53 4.74 4.14
C LYS A 141 0.08 4.33 3.87
N HIS A 142 -0.16 3.64 2.75
CA HIS A 142 -1.49 3.27 2.28
C HIS A 142 -1.93 1.86 2.68
N LEU A 143 -0.98 1.08 3.20
CA LEU A 143 -1.19 -0.20 3.87
C LEU A 143 -1.73 0.01 5.29
#